data_AF-A0A150S5U3-F1
#
_entry.id   AF-A0A150S5U3-F1
#
_cell.length_a   1.000
_cell.length_b   1.000
_cell.length_c   1.000
_cell.angle_alpha   90.00
_cell.angle_beta   90.00
_cell.angle_gamma   90.00
#
_symmetry.space_group_name_H-M   'P 1'
#
loop_
_entity.id
_entity.type
_entity.pdbx_description
1 polymer ?
#
loop_
_entity_poly.entity_id
_entity_poly.type
_entity_poly.pdbx_seq_one_letter_code
_entity_poly.pdbx_strand_id
1 'polypeptide(L)'
;MSSCRHLSPALLLGLTLLAASPIAAAQPSQPTAEAKLAAKALADKGWELFNAGRYEDALTAFRDAEAQVHAPPFLVMAARSCERLGRLLEARSLYQRVLDEPLAATAPRAFQQAQADARAEFAALAARIPTLDVAVADTPHNTVELTLDGQRIAPAKPVEVDPGEHTLSGVVPGRPPVTRKIRLDERAKGYIVLDLAPPPAEAPPARSAPAASGNDLRKTLFIGGGVAAGVGLIAGTVFTGLALGDGSDAENLRERVDSDPALRGYCPSTQHPPLCSELSDTVDRQYALLNVAIYSFIIGAAGVGTVIYALVDRPAAPASHMQVVPQVGAGSAGFSLTGRF
;
A
#
# COMPACT_ATOMS: atom_id res chain seq x y z
N MET A 1 -50.88 54.52 -68.41
CA MET A 1 -50.35 54.46 -69.79
C MET A 1 -48.90 54.93 -69.77
N SER A 2 -48.03 54.26 -70.52
CA SER A 2 -46.77 54.73 -71.12
C SER A 2 -45.62 55.28 -70.25
N SER A 3 -44.45 54.68 -70.50
CA SER A 3 -43.10 54.97 -69.98
C SER A 3 -42.52 56.35 -70.32
N CYS A 4 -41.56 56.82 -69.50
CA CYS A 4 -40.14 57.06 -69.89
C CYS A 4 -39.34 57.67 -68.69
N ARG A 5 -38.30 57.01 -68.17
CA ARG A 5 -36.86 57.00 -68.56
C ARG A 5 -36.02 58.15 -67.96
N HIS A 6 -34.72 57.87 -67.74
CA HIS A 6 -33.62 58.78 -67.35
C HIS A 6 -33.55 59.17 -65.85
N LEU A 7 -32.38 59.24 -65.18
CA LEU A 7 -31.00 58.86 -65.51
C LEU A 7 -30.20 58.61 -64.19
N SER A 8 -29.31 57.62 -64.14
CA SER A 8 -28.25 57.47 -63.10
C SER A 8 -27.07 58.44 -63.40
N PRO A 9 -26.06 58.72 -62.52
CA PRO A 9 -25.48 57.92 -61.41
C PRO A 9 -25.37 58.74 -60.08
N ALA A 10 -24.52 58.52 -59.06
CA ALA A 10 -23.31 57.67 -58.86
C ALA A 10 -22.99 57.39 -57.36
N LEU A 11 -21.97 56.55 -57.12
CA LEU A 11 -21.00 56.52 -55.99
C LEU A 11 -21.54 56.62 -54.53
N LEU A 12 -21.33 55.62 -53.66
CA LEU A 12 -20.02 55.32 -53.07
C LEU A 12 -19.93 53.90 -52.45
N LEU A 13 -18.71 53.35 -52.41
CA LEU A 13 -18.36 52.04 -51.87
C LEU A 13 -18.47 51.96 -50.33
N GLY A 14 -18.77 50.77 -49.81
CA GLY A 14 -18.70 50.49 -48.37
C GLY A 14 -19.10 49.06 -47.97
N LEU A 15 -18.61 48.02 -48.66
CA LEU A 15 -18.95 46.62 -48.35
C LEU A 15 -17.85 45.94 -47.54
N THR A 16 -17.96 45.95 -46.22
CA THR A 16 -17.08 45.23 -45.29
C THR A 16 -17.42 43.74 -45.25
N LEU A 17 -16.71 42.93 -46.04
CA LEU A 17 -16.85 41.47 -46.02
C LEU A 17 -16.18 40.90 -44.75
N LEU A 18 -16.97 40.50 -43.75
CA LEU A 18 -16.49 39.69 -42.63
C LEU A 18 -16.16 38.28 -43.14
N ALA A 19 -14.86 37.95 -43.22
CA ALA A 19 -14.40 36.61 -43.53
C ALA A 19 -14.58 35.68 -42.33
N ALA A 20 -15.71 34.97 -42.28
CA ALA A 20 -15.93 33.88 -41.34
C ALA A 20 -15.18 32.62 -41.82
N SER A 21 -13.94 32.42 -41.34
CA SER A 21 -13.20 31.18 -41.58
C SER A 21 -13.90 30.00 -40.92
N PRO A 22 -14.21 28.90 -41.66
CA PRO A 22 -14.78 27.71 -41.04
C PRO A 22 -13.73 27.04 -40.16
N ILE A 23 -14.03 26.90 -38.86
CA ILE A 23 -13.24 26.07 -37.96
C ILE A 23 -13.50 24.62 -38.34
N ALA A 24 -12.56 24.03 -39.09
CA ALA A 24 -12.59 22.62 -39.43
C ALA A 24 -12.35 21.78 -38.16
N ALA A 25 -13.43 21.35 -37.53
CA ALA A 25 -13.36 20.36 -36.45
C ALA A 25 -12.84 19.04 -37.03
N ALA A 26 -11.62 18.65 -36.67
CA ALA A 26 -11.08 17.35 -37.01
C ALA A 26 -11.94 16.25 -36.35
N GLN A 27 -12.74 15.55 -37.15
CA GLN A 27 -13.44 14.37 -36.65
C GLN A 27 -12.41 13.31 -36.26
N PRO A 28 -12.56 12.62 -35.12
CA PRO A 28 -11.65 11.54 -34.74
C PRO A 28 -11.69 10.44 -35.81
N SER A 29 -10.57 10.25 -36.48
CA SER A 29 -10.42 9.23 -37.52
C SER A 29 -10.56 7.84 -36.91
N GLN A 30 -11.42 7.00 -37.50
CA GLN A 30 -11.57 5.63 -37.01
C GLN A 30 -10.25 4.84 -37.13
N PRO A 31 -9.96 3.91 -36.21
CA PRO A 31 -8.69 3.18 -36.23
C PRO A 31 -8.55 2.33 -37.50
N THR A 32 -7.34 2.39 -38.09
CA THR A 32 -7.01 1.68 -39.32
C THR A 32 -7.07 0.16 -39.13
N ALA A 33 -7.17 -0.60 -40.23
CA ALA A 33 -7.12 -2.06 -40.18
C ALA A 33 -5.78 -2.56 -39.60
N GLU A 34 -4.69 -1.88 -39.93
CA GLU A 34 -3.34 -2.14 -39.41
C GLU A 34 -3.26 -1.92 -37.89
N ALA A 35 -3.78 -0.79 -37.38
CA ALA A 35 -3.82 -0.51 -35.94
C ALA A 35 -4.65 -1.56 -35.18
N LYS A 36 -5.80 -1.98 -35.73
CA LYS A 36 -6.64 -3.05 -35.15
C LYS A 36 -5.93 -4.40 -35.12
N LEU A 37 -5.15 -4.73 -36.16
CA LEU A 37 -4.40 -5.97 -36.24
C LEU A 37 -3.20 -5.96 -35.26
N ALA A 38 -2.50 -4.82 -35.15
CA ALA A 38 -1.44 -4.60 -34.16
C ALA A 38 -1.97 -4.68 -32.72
N ALA A 39 -3.08 -3.99 -32.41
CA ALA A 39 -3.73 -4.05 -31.11
C ALA A 39 -4.10 -5.48 -30.72
N LYS A 40 -4.67 -6.25 -31.67
CA LYS A 40 -4.99 -7.67 -31.43
C LYS A 40 -3.73 -8.50 -31.15
N ALA A 41 -2.67 -8.35 -31.94
CA ALA A 41 -1.42 -9.11 -31.71
C ALA A 41 -0.79 -8.80 -30.33
N LEU A 42 -0.86 -7.53 -29.89
CA LEU A 42 -0.41 -7.11 -28.56
C LEU A 42 -1.30 -7.68 -27.44
N ALA A 43 -2.62 -7.70 -27.62
CA ALA A 43 -3.55 -8.28 -26.64
C ALA A 43 -3.43 -9.81 -26.55
N ASP A 44 -3.24 -10.51 -27.67
CA ASP A 44 -3.01 -11.96 -27.70
C ASP A 44 -1.69 -12.30 -26.95
N LYS A 45 -0.61 -11.53 -27.19
CA LYS A 45 0.65 -11.62 -26.43
C LYS A 45 0.44 -11.31 -24.93
N GLY A 46 -0.34 -10.29 -24.60
CA GLY A 46 -0.67 -9.95 -23.21
C GLY A 46 -1.39 -11.09 -22.49
N TRP A 47 -2.29 -11.79 -23.18
CA TRP A 47 -2.98 -12.97 -22.68
C TRP A 47 -2.03 -14.15 -22.42
N GLU A 48 -1.09 -14.42 -23.34
CA GLU A 48 -0.04 -15.43 -23.13
C GLU A 48 0.82 -15.11 -21.89
N LEU A 49 1.26 -13.87 -21.75
CA LEU A 49 2.07 -13.39 -20.63
C LEU A 49 1.31 -13.47 -19.29
N PHE A 50 0.02 -13.11 -19.29
CA PHE A 50 -0.84 -13.20 -18.11
C PHE A 50 -0.97 -14.64 -17.63
N ASN A 51 -1.24 -15.58 -18.54
CA ASN A 51 -1.33 -17.01 -18.22
C ASN A 51 0.00 -17.62 -17.79
N ALA A 52 1.13 -17.08 -18.28
CA ALA A 52 2.47 -17.43 -17.84
C ALA A 52 2.87 -16.80 -16.48
N GLY A 53 1.98 -16.04 -15.83
CA GLY A 53 2.25 -15.36 -14.56
C GLY A 53 3.15 -14.12 -14.65
N ARG A 54 3.43 -13.65 -15.87
CA ARG A 54 4.30 -12.48 -16.13
C ARG A 54 3.48 -11.19 -16.17
N TYR A 55 2.93 -10.82 -15.01
CA TYR A 55 1.87 -9.80 -14.96
C TYR A 55 2.34 -8.37 -15.31
N GLU A 56 3.59 -7.96 -15.01
CA GLU A 56 4.15 -6.69 -15.52
C GLU A 56 4.20 -6.64 -17.05
N ASP A 57 4.69 -7.71 -17.68
CA ASP A 57 4.81 -7.80 -19.13
C ASP A 57 3.42 -7.83 -19.79
N ALA A 58 2.47 -8.55 -19.17
CA ALA A 58 1.08 -8.61 -19.60
C ALA A 58 0.41 -7.23 -19.52
N LEU A 59 0.55 -6.54 -18.39
CA LEU A 59 0.06 -5.18 -18.17
C LEU A 59 0.61 -4.21 -19.22
N THR A 60 1.89 -4.32 -19.56
CA THR A 60 2.54 -3.54 -20.61
C THR A 60 1.91 -3.83 -21.97
N ALA A 61 1.80 -5.11 -22.35
CA ALA A 61 1.22 -5.52 -23.63
C ALA A 61 -0.26 -5.10 -23.79
N PHE A 62 -1.07 -5.13 -22.74
CA PHE A 62 -2.46 -4.63 -22.78
C PHE A 62 -2.53 -3.10 -22.89
N ARG A 63 -1.59 -2.36 -22.28
CA ARG A 63 -1.47 -0.90 -22.45
C ARG A 63 -1.03 -0.53 -23.87
N ASP A 64 -0.09 -1.26 -24.44
CA ASP A 64 0.35 -1.06 -25.81
C ASP A 64 -0.81 -1.34 -26.80
N ALA A 65 -1.61 -2.38 -26.55
CA ALA A 65 -2.82 -2.67 -27.34
C ALA A 65 -3.86 -1.55 -27.26
N GLU A 66 -4.17 -1.07 -26.04
CA GLU A 66 -5.07 0.06 -25.77
C GLU A 66 -4.57 1.36 -26.43
N ALA A 67 -3.25 1.59 -26.49
CA ALA A 67 -2.65 2.73 -27.17
C ALA A 67 -2.76 2.66 -28.71
N GLN A 68 -2.87 1.47 -29.30
CA GLN A 68 -3.18 1.31 -30.73
C GLN A 68 -4.68 1.50 -31.01
N VAL A 69 -5.54 0.87 -30.19
CA VAL A 69 -7.00 0.93 -30.31
C VAL A 69 -7.61 0.83 -28.92
N HIS A 70 -8.31 1.89 -28.51
CA HIS A 70 -9.10 1.88 -27.29
C HIS A 70 -10.19 0.79 -27.33
N ALA A 71 -10.20 -0.11 -26.33
CA ALA A 71 -11.22 -1.13 -26.18
C ALA A 71 -11.38 -1.60 -24.71
N PRO A 72 -12.60 -1.61 -24.13
CA PRO A 72 -12.86 -2.08 -22.78
C PRO A 72 -12.22 -3.42 -22.37
N PRO A 73 -12.16 -4.46 -23.22
CA PRO A 73 -11.50 -5.73 -22.85
C PRO A 73 -10.00 -5.57 -22.52
N PHE A 74 -9.30 -4.62 -23.14
CA PHE A 74 -7.88 -4.37 -22.85
C PHE A 74 -7.72 -3.71 -21.48
N LEU A 75 -8.60 -2.77 -21.12
CA LEU A 75 -8.63 -2.14 -19.80
C LEU A 75 -8.97 -3.15 -18.69
N VAL A 76 -9.93 -4.05 -18.91
CA VAL A 76 -10.24 -5.15 -17.97
C VAL A 76 -9.03 -6.06 -17.76
N MET A 77 -8.34 -6.47 -18.83
CA MET A 77 -7.16 -7.32 -18.70
C MET A 77 -5.95 -6.61 -18.08
N ALA A 78 -5.80 -5.30 -18.32
CA ALA A 78 -4.83 -4.46 -17.60
C ALA A 78 -5.18 -4.38 -16.10
N ALA A 79 -6.45 -4.19 -15.74
CA ALA A 79 -6.90 -4.15 -14.34
C ALA A 79 -6.64 -5.47 -13.62
N ARG A 80 -7.03 -6.60 -14.24
CA ARG A 80 -6.71 -7.95 -13.75
C ARG A 80 -5.20 -8.15 -13.59
N SER A 81 -4.37 -7.61 -14.49
CA SER A 81 -2.91 -7.68 -14.36
C SER A 81 -2.42 -6.86 -13.16
N CYS A 82 -2.93 -5.63 -12.96
CA CYS A 82 -2.66 -4.82 -11.76
C CYS A 82 -3.06 -5.55 -10.46
N GLU A 83 -4.19 -6.25 -10.42
CA GLU A 83 -4.58 -7.04 -9.23
C GLU A 83 -3.58 -8.13 -8.86
N ARG A 84 -3.05 -8.85 -9.86
CA ARG A 84 -2.06 -9.92 -9.65
C ARG A 84 -0.70 -9.38 -9.18
N LEU A 85 -0.49 -8.08 -9.30
CA LEU A 85 0.67 -7.32 -8.84
C LEU A 85 0.45 -6.61 -7.49
N GLY A 86 -0.75 -6.74 -6.90
CA GLY A 86 -1.11 -5.97 -5.70
C GLY A 86 -1.40 -4.48 -5.96
N ARG A 87 -1.50 -4.04 -7.22
CA ARG A 87 -1.79 -2.64 -7.61
C ARG A 87 -3.31 -2.41 -7.66
N LEU A 88 -3.98 -2.65 -6.54
CA LEU A 88 -5.44 -2.66 -6.40
C LEU A 88 -6.08 -1.27 -6.63
N LEU A 89 -5.44 -0.18 -6.22
CA LEU A 89 -5.90 1.19 -6.49
C LEU A 89 -5.95 1.48 -7.99
N GLU A 90 -4.94 1.03 -8.73
CA GLU A 90 -4.85 1.20 -10.19
C GLU A 90 -5.82 0.28 -10.92
N ALA A 91 -5.97 -0.97 -10.47
CA ALA A 91 -7.00 -1.89 -10.98
C ALA A 91 -8.41 -1.28 -10.84
N ARG A 92 -8.72 -0.70 -9.67
CA ARG A 92 -9.99 -0.03 -9.39
C ARG A 92 -10.23 1.15 -10.35
N SER A 93 -9.21 1.96 -10.61
CA SER A 93 -9.27 3.07 -11.58
C SER A 93 -9.53 2.57 -13.01
N LEU A 94 -8.87 1.48 -13.43
CA LEU A 94 -9.07 0.89 -14.75
C LEU A 94 -10.48 0.29 -14.93
N TYR A 95 -11.03 -0.39 -13.92
CA TYR A 95 -12.43 -0.83 -13.96
C TYR A 95 -13.42 0.34 -13.96
N GLN A 96 -13.18 1.38 -13.16
CA GLN A 96 -14.04 2.58 -13.15
C GLN A 96 -14.12 3.22 -14.54
N ARG A 97 -12.99 3.35 -15.25
CA ARG A 97 -12.96 3.82 -16.64
C ARG A 97 -13.84 2.99 -17.58
N VAL A 98 -13.86 1.67 -17.43
CA VAL A 98 -14.72 0.77 -18.22
C VAL A 98 -16.19 0.91 -17.85
N LEU A 99 -16.51 1.21 -16.59
CA LEU A 99 -17.87 1.42 -16.10
C LEU A 99 -18.45 2.78 -16.49
N ASP A 100 -17.59 3.80 -16.60
CA ASP A 100 -17.96 5.17 -17.02
C ASP A 100 -18.13 5.28 -18.55
N GLU A 101 -17.64 4.32 -19.33
CA GLU A 101 -17.71 4.32 -20.80
C GLU A 101 -19.15 4.04 -21.31
N PRO A 102 -19.79 4.95 -22.06
CA PRO A 102 -21.13 4.72 -22.58
C PRO A 102 -21.09 3.80 -23.82
N LEU A 103 -21.55 2.56 -23.68
CA LEU A 103 -21.69 1.64 -24.82
C LEU A 103 -22.99 1.86 -25.60
N ALA A 104 -22.86 1.96 -26.93
CA ALA A 104 -24.01 1.92 -27.83
C ALA A 104 -24.72 0.55 -27.80
N ALA A 105 -26.03 0.52 -28.10
CA ALA A 105 -26.79 -0.73 -28.17
C ALA A 105 -26.23 -1.73 -29.22
N THR A 106 -25.54 -1.21 -30.24
CA THR A 106 -24.85 -1.99 -31.29
C THR A 106 -23.39 -2.30 -30.98
N ALA A 107 -22.90 -2.00 -29.76
CA ALA A 107 -21.54 -2.29 -29.35
C ALA A 107 -21.23 -3.80 -29.43
N PRO A 108 -19.97 -4.20 -29.74
CA PRO A 108 -19.59 -5.61 -29.77
C PRO A 108 -19.89 -6.31 -28.44
N ARG A 109 -20.35 -7.57 -28.50
CA ARG A 109 -20.63 -8.38 -27.30
C ARG A 109 -19.44 -8.45 -26.33
N ALA A 110 -18.21 -8.41 -26.84
CA ALA A 110 -17.00 -8.37 -26.02
C ALA A 110 -16.90 -7.11 -25.14
N PHE A 111 -17.39 -5.96 -25.60
CA PHE A 111 -17.40 -4.70 -24.84
C PHE A 111 -18.46 -4.77 -23.74
N GLN A 112 -19.65 -5.28 -24.07
CA GLN A 112 -20.73 -5.53 -23.11
C GLN A 112 -20.28 -6.51 -22.00
N GLN A 113 -19.56 -7.57 -22.38
CA GLN A 113 -18.98 -8.51 -21.41
C GLN A 113 -17.92 -7.84 -20.53
N ALA A 114 -17.02 -7.04 -21.12
CA ALA A 114 -16.01 -6.30 -20.35
C ALA A 114 -16.63 -5.36 -19.30
N GLN A 115 -17.76 -4.71 -19.60
CA GLN A 115 -18.49 -3.93 -18.58
C GLN A 115 -19.15 -4.78 -17.49
N ALA A 116 -19.65 -5.98 -17.83
CA ALA A 116 -20.20 -6.90 -16.84
C ALA A 116 -19.10 -7.44 -15.90
N ASP A 117 -17.98 -7.86 -16.47
CA ASP A 117 -16.78 -8.31 -15.77
C ASP A 117 -16.24 -7.20 -14.85
N ALA A 118 -16.01 -5.99 -15.40
CA ALA A 118 -15.54 -4.84 -14.64
C ALA A 118 -16.47 -4.48 -13.47
N ARG A 119 -17.79 -4.62 -13.62
CA ARG A 119 -18.76 -4.35 -12.54
C ARG A 119 -18.62 -5.35 -11.40
N ALA A 120 -18.47 -6.63 -11.72
CA ALA A 120 -18.29 -7.68 -10.72
C ALA A 120 -16.93 -7.56 -10.00
N GLU A 121 -15.87 -7.33 -10.77
CA GLU A 121 -14.49 -7.26 -10.25
C GLU A 121 -14.25 -5.98 -9.43
N PHE A 122 -14.74 -4.82 -9.89
CA PHE A 122 -14.72 -3.56 -9.11
C PHE A 122 -15.43 -3.69 -7.76
N ALA A 123 -16.61 -4.33 -7.72
CA ALA A 123 -17.36 -4.52 -6.48
C ALA A 123 -16.62 -5.46 -5.49
N ALA A 124 -15.96 -6.50 -5.99
CA ALA A 124 -15.16 -7.41 -5.18
C ALA A 124 -13.84 -6.78 -4.66
N LEU A 125 -13.33 -5.78 -5.37
CA LEU A 125 -12.03 -5.15 -5.10
C LEU A 125 -12.04 -4.26 -3.85
N ALA A 126 -13.16 -3.60 -3.55
CA ALA A 126 -13.30 -2.70 -2.40
C ALA A 126 -12.93 -3.36 -1.06
N ALA A 127 -13.33 -4.62 -0.84
CA ALA A 127 -12.99 -5.35 0.38
C ALA A 127 -11.51 -5.74 0.47
N ARG A 128 -10.80 -5.81 -0.66
CA ARG A 128 -9.39 -6.27 -0.75
C ARG A 128 -8.38 -5.17 -0.51
N ILE A 129 -8.74 -3.92 -0.79
CA ILE A 129 -7.88 -2.75 -0.63
C ILE A 129 -7.63 -2.49 0.86
N PRO A 130 -6.37 -2.52 1.32
CA PRO A 130 -6.04 -2.10 2.68
C PRO A 130 -6.50 -0.68 2.99
N THR A 131 -6.88 -0.46 4.25
CA THR A 131 -7.15 0.86 4.81
C THR A 131 -6.19 1.13 5.96
N LEU A 132 -5.63 2.33 6.01
CA LEU A 132 -4.75 2.80 7.07
C LEU A 132 -5.34 4.05 7.73
N ASP A 133 -5.61 3.98 9.02
CA ASP A 133 -5.91 5.16 9.83
C ASP A 133 -4.65 5.60 10.60
N VAL A 134 -4.41 6.92 10.62
CA VAL A 134 -3.19 7.54 11.16
C VAL A 134 -3.55 8.58 12.19
N ALA A 135 -3.21 8.27 13.44
CA ALA A 135 -3.24 9.18 14.56
C ALA A 135 -1.83 9.75 14.83
N VAL A 136 -1.78 10.91 15.48
CA VAL A 136 -0.54 11.57 15.88
C VAL A 136 -0.55 11.75 17.39
N ALA A 137 0.52 11.34 18.07
CA ALA A 137 0.64 11.52 19.51
C ALA A 137 0.99 12.98 19.89
N ASP A 138 0.33 13.47 20.95
CA ASP A 138 0.69 14.67 21.73
C ASP A 138 0.95 15.97 20.95
N THR A 139 0.47 16.06 19.70
CA THR A 139 0.71 17.19 18.79
C THR A 139 -0.59 17.58 18.08
N PRO A 140 -0.99 18.87 18.11
CA PRO A 140 -2.14 19.35 17.34
C PRO A 140 -1.99 19.06 15.84
N HIS A 141 -3.00 18.41 15.25
CA HIS A 141 -3.02 17.96 13.85
C HIS A 141 -2.74 19.05 12.80
N ASN A 142 -2.89 20.33 13.14
CA ASN A 142 -2.66 21.47 12.25
C ASN A 142 -1.18 21.92 12.16
N THR A 143 -0.27 21.31 12.93
CA THR A 143 1.18 21.63 12.91
C THR A 143 2.06 20.54 12.32
N VAL A 144 1.45 19.44 11.83
CA VAL A 144 2.13 18.25 11.35
C VAL A 144 1.83 18.05 9.87
N GLU A 145 2.87 17.96 9.04
CA GLU A 145 2.75 17.44 7.69
C GLU A 145 2.95 15.92 7.71
N LEU A 146 1.88 15.18 7.43
CA LEU A 146 1.93 13.72 7.24
C LEU A 146 2.04 13.38 5.77
N THR A 147 2.91 12.43 5.45
CA THR A 147 3.02 11.82 4.12
C THR A 147 3.03 10.30 4.22
N LEU A 148 2.45 9.64 3.23
CA LEU A 148 2.48 8.20 3.03
C LEU A 148 3.02 7.95 1.63
N ASP A 149 4.14 7.24 1.53
CA ASP A 149 4.89 7.04 0.28
C ASP A 149 5.23 8.35 -0.46
N GLY A 150 5.41 9.43 0.31
CA GLY A 150 5.68 10.78 -0.20
C GLY A 150 4.44 11.57 -0.64
N GLN A 151 3.24 10.97 -0.67
CA GLN A 151 2.00 11.70 -0.89
C GLN A 151 1.46 12.27 0.44
N ARG A 152 1.05 13.54 0.45
CA ARG A 152 0.51 14.18 1.65
C ARG A 152 -0.87 13.60 2.01
N ILE A 153 -1.03 13.17 3.26
CA ILE A 153 -2.30 12.64 3.78
C ILE A 153 -2.87 13.56 4.87
N ALA A 154 -4.20 13.51 5.07
CA ALA A 154 -4.85 14.19 6.18
C ALA A 154 -4.84 13.29 7.43
N PRO A 155 -4.51 13.79 8.63
CA PRO A 155 -4.63 13.04 9.87
C PRO A 155 -6.09 12.66 10.16
N ALA A 156 -6.29 11.55 10.88
CA ALA A 156 -7.61 11.05 11.32
C ALA A 156 -8.64 10.86 10.18
N LYS A 157 -8.17 10.57 8.97
CA LYS A 157 -9.00 10.05 7.87
C LYS A 157 -8.37 8.74 7.39
N PRO A 158 -9.14 7.64 7.31
CA PRO A 158 -8.66 6.40 6.70
C PRO A 158 -8.19 6.65 5.25
N VAL A 159 -6.97 6.20 4.97
CA VAL A 159 -6.35 6.25 3.65
C VAL A 159 -6.36 4.84 3.06
N GLU A 160 -6.94 4.69 1.87
CA GLU A 160 -6.81 3.45 1.10
C GLU A 160 -5.45 3.39 0.42
N VAL A 161 -4.76 2.26 0.52
CA VAL A 161 -3.46 2.01 -0.12
C VAL A 161 -3.46 0.68 -0.85
N ASP A 162 -2.50 0.46 -1.74
CA ASP A 162 -2.20 -0.87 -2.26
C ASP A 162 -1.66 -1.78 -1.14
N PRO A 163 -1.81 -3.11 -1.20
CA PRO A 163 -1.08 -4.03 -0.33
C PRO A 163 0.43 -3.99 -0.60
N GLY A 164 1.24 -3.94 0.47
CA GLY A 164 2.70 -3.92 0.36
C GLY A 164 3.40 -3.30 1.57
N GLU A 165 4.62 -2.84 1.33
CA GLU A 165 5.42 -2.06 2.27
C GLU A 165 5.24 -0.57 1.96
N HIS A 166 4.86 0.22 2.97
CA HIS A 166 4.67 1.67 2.86
C HIS A 166 5.56 2.42 3.85
N THR A 167 5.84 3.68 3.53
CA THR A 167 6.63 4.58 4.35
C THR A 167 5.77 5.76 4.80
N LEU A 168 5.34 5.72 6.06
CA LEU A 168 4.68 6.84 6.73
C LEU A 168 5.75 7.81 7.27
N SER A 169 5.63 9.10 6.99
CA SER A 169 6.53 10.13 7.54
C SER A 169 5.73 11.31 8.08
N GLY A 170 6.15 11.83 9.25
CA GLY A 170 5.58 12.99 9.90
C GLY A 170 6.64 14.06 10.14
N VAL A 171 6.34 15.28 9.70
CA VAL A 171 7.23 16.44 9.77
C VAL A 171 6.57 17.53 10.62
N VAL A 172 7.29 18.03 11.61
CA VAL A 172 6.89 19.21 12.40
C VAL A 172 7.92 20.31 12.15
N PRO A 173 7.51 21.56 11.85
CA PRO A 173 8.45 22.67 11.69
C PRO A 173 9.40 22.80 12.90
N GLY A 174 10.71 22.79 12.64
CA GLY A 174 11.74 22.87 13.68
C GLY A 174 12.11 21.54 14.36
N ARG A 175 11.58 20.39 13.89
CA ARG A 175 11.99 19.04 14.35
C ARG A 175 12.52 18.19 13.19
N PRO A 176 13.38 17.19 13.44
CA PRO A 176 13.70 16.17 12.45
C PRO A 176 12.45 15.38 12.05
N PRO A 177 12.34 14.90 10.80
CA PRO A 177 11.22 14.08 10.35
C PRO A 177 11.25 12.70 11.02
N VAL A 178 10.09 12.22 11.47
CA VAL A 178 9.94 10.85 11.97
C VAL A 178 9.38 9.99 10.83
N THR A 179 10.00 8.84 10.58
CA THR A 179 9.63 7.94 9.49
C THR A 179 9.45 6.52 10.01
N ARG A 180 8.35 5.87 9.63
CA ARG A 180 7.96 4.53 10.04
C ARG A 180 7.62 3.69 8.80
N LYS A 181 8.29 2.55 8.66
CA LYS A 181 7.92 1.53 7.67
C LYS A 181 6.80 0.67 8.23
N ILE A 182 5.83 0.36 7.37
CA ILE A 182 4.60 -0.35 7.73
C ILE A 182 4.31 -1.34 6.61
N ARG A 183 3.77 -2.50 6.95
CA ARG A 183 3.33 -3.50 5.96
C ARG A 183 1.82 -3.71 6.10
N LEU A 184 1.13 -3.72 4.98
CA LEU A 184 -0.32 -3.94 4.90
C LEU A 184 -0.59 -5.03 3.86
N ASP A 185 -1.12 -6.17 4.29
CA ASP A 185 -1.57 -7.23 3.40
C ASP A 185 -3.03 -6.94 2.94
N GLU A 186 -3.52 -7.61 1.87
CA GLU A 186 -4.90 -7.41 1.39
C GLU A 186 -5.94 -7.53 2.53
N ARG A 187 -6.99 -6.70 2.48
CA ARG A 187 -8.09 -6.62 3.46
C ARG A 187 -7.68 -6.08 4.83
N ALA A 188 -6.42 -5.67 5.03
CA ALA A 188 -5.97 -5.13 6.31
C ALA A 188 -6.66 -3.80 6.66
N LYS A 189 -7.04 -3.66 7.94
CA LYS A 189 -7.40 -2.40 8.57
C LYS A 189 -6.26 -2.02 9.54
N GLY A 190 -5.31 -1.25 9.05
CA GLY A 190 -4.19 -0.75 9.85
C GLY A 190 -4.59 0.47 10.67
N TYR A 191 -4.15 0.52 11.94
CA TYR A 191 -4.23 1.72 12.76
C TYR A 191 -2.84 2.01 13.34
N ILE A 192 -2.33 3.22 13.12
CA ILE A 192 -0.98 3.61 13.55
C ILE A 192 -1.01 4.96 14.24
N VAL A 193 -0.50 4.97 15.48
CA VAL A 193 -0.09 6.19 16.15
C VAL A 193 1.35 6.51 15.74
N LEU A 194 1.56 7.68 15.14
CA LEU A 194 2.87 8.23 14.88
C LEU A 194 3.27 9.13 16.06
N ASP A 195 4.29 8.70 16.80
CA ASP A 195 4.93 9.50 17.83
C ASP A 195 5.94 10.47 17.17
N LEU A 196 5.87 11.74 17.55
CA LEU A 196 6.70 12.84 17.05
C LEU A 196 7.65 13.39 18.15
N ALA A 197 7.75 12.68 19.27
CA ALA A 197 8.86 12.83 20.20
C ALA A 197 10.18 12.51 19.48
N PRO A 198 11.27 13.26 19.75
CA PRO A 198 12.59 12.85 19.31
C PRO A 198 12.90 11.46 19.86
N PRO A 199 13.50 10.53 19.07
CA PRO A 199 14.05 9.32 19.66
C PRO A 199 15.03 9.73 20.78
N PRO A 200 15.04 9.03 21.94
CA PRO A 200 15.90 9.40 23.06
C PRO A 200 17.33 9.59 22.57
N ALA A 201 17.90 10.77 22.85
CA ALA A 201 19.21 11.14 22.33
C ALA A 201 20.22 10.04 22.68
N GLU A 202 20.73 9.37 21.65
CA GLU A 202 21.68 8.26 21.82
C GLU A 202 22.88 8.82 22.58
N ALA A 203 23.07 8.33 23.81
CA ALA A 203 24.06 8.88 24.72
C ALA A 203 25.42 8.86 24.01
N PRO A 204 26.15 9.99 23.95
CA PRO A 204 27.36 10.09 23.14
C PRO A 204 28.28 8.93 23.48
N PRO A 205 28.78 8.18 22.46
CA PRO A 205 29.44 6.90 22.68
C PRO A 205 30.55 7.10 23.71
N ALA A 206 30.38 6.46 24.87
CA ALA A 206 31.27 6.65 26.00
C ALA A 206 32.69 6.38 25.51
N ARG A 207 33.57 7.40 25.64
CA ARG A 207 34.95 7.33 25.13
C ARG A 207 35.54 5.99 25.55
N SER A 208 36.02 5.22 24.58
CA SER A 208 36.56 3.90 24.78
C SER A 208 37.69 3.93 25.81
N ALA A 209 37.35 3.61 27.05
CA ALA A 209 38.34 3.31 28.08
C ALA A 209 39.15 2.07 27.64
N PRO A 210 40.43 1.96 28.01
CA PRO A 210 41.29 0.89 27.51
C PRO A 210 40.72 -0.49 27.82
N ALA A 211 40.81 -1.40 26.85
CA ALA A 211 40.20 -2.72 26.92
C ALA A 211 40.67 -3.53 28.14
N ALA A 212 39.78 -3.72 29.11
CA ALA A 212 40.01 -4.57 30.27
C ALA A 212 39.62 -6.02 29.99
N SER A 213 40.61 -6.90 30.09
CA SER A 213 40.57 -8.37 30.21
C SER A 213 39.18 -9.04 30.36
N GLY A 214 38.69 -9.62 29.27
CA GLY A 214 38.36 -11.05 29.13
C GLY A 214 37.25 -11.72 29.98
N ASN A 215 36.90 -11.25 31.18
CA ASN A 215 36.11 -12.03 32.14
C ASN A 215 34.89 -11.31 32.77
N ASP A 216 34.69 -10.01 32.52
CA ASP A 216 33.54 -9.25 33.06
C ASP A 216 32.35 -9.09 32.09
N LEU A 217 32.44 -9.67 30.88
CA LEU A 217 31.38 -9.54 29.86
C LEU A 217 30.02 -10.13 30.31
N ARG A 218 30.02 -11.11 31.22
CA ARG A 218 28.80 -11.73 31.77
C ARG A 218 28.06 -10.86 32.80
N LYS A 219 28.68 -9.81 33.37
CA LYS A 219 28.00 -8.88 34.30
C LYS A 219 27.41 -7.67 33.60
N THR A 220 28.10 -7.12 32.61
CA THR A 220 27.65 -5.91 31.88
C THR A 220 26.34 -6.13 31.11
N LEU A 221 26.05 -7.39 30.73
CA LEU A 221 24.86 -7.75 29.97
C LEU A 221 23.54 -7.67 30.79
N PHE A 222 23.62 -7.66 32.12
CA PHE A 222 22.44 -7.63 33.01
C PHE A 222 21.84 -6.24 33.25
N ILE A 223 22.52 -5.16 32.84
CA ILE A 223 22.04 -3.78 33.06
C ILE A 223 21.64 -3.09 31.74
N GLY A 224 22.21 -3.50 30.59
CA GLY A 224 21.86 -2.94 29.27
C GLY A 224 20.68 -3.62 28.55
N GLY A 225 20.35 -4.88 28.88
CA GLY A 225 19.42 -5.71 28.10
C GLY A 225 17.91 -5.53 28.38
N GLY A 226 17.53 -4.72 29.38
CA GLY A 226 16.16 -4.71 29.91
C GLY A 226 15.12 -3.89 29.12
N VAL A 227 15.55 -2.89 28.32
CA VAL A 227 14.62 -1.85 27.81
C VAL A 227 13.96 -2.21 26.48
N ALA A 228 14.63 -2.99 25.62
CA ALA A 228 14.11 -3.34 24.29
C ALA A 228 13.06 -4.49 24.29
N ALA A 229 13.05 -5.34 25.32
CA ALA A 229 12.14 -6.50 25.40
C ALA A 229 10.79 -6.20 26.08
N GLY A 230 10.65 -5.06 26.78
CA GLY A 230 9.47 -4.76 27.59
C GLY A 230 8.25 -4.23 26.82
N VAL A 231 8.47 -3.52 25.70
CA VAL A 231 7.41 -2.70 25.07
C VAL A 231 6.29 -3.55 24.45
N GLY A 232 6.61 -4.65 23.76
CA GLY A 232 5.62 -5.53 23.14
C GLY A 232 4.73 -6.25 24.15
N LEU A 233 5.29 -6.63 25.31
CA LEU A 233 4.55 -7.27 26.40
C LEU A 233 3.60 -6.29 27.09
N ILE A 234 4.03 -5.04 27.35
CA ILE A 234 3.20 -4.03 28.02
C ILE A 234 2.03 -3.59 27.13
N ALA A 235 2.26 -3.37 25.82
CA ALA A 235 1.18 -3.07 24.89
C ALA A 235 0.19 -4.25 24.79
N GLY A 236 0.71 -5.48 24.61
CA GLY A 236 -0.12 -6.68 24.51
C GLY A 236 -1.02 -6.90 25.73
N THR A 237 -0.51 -6.68 26.96
CA THR A 237 -1.32 -6.85 28.18
C THR A 237 -2.38 -5.76 28.35
N VAL A 238 -2.09 -4.50 28.01
CA VAL A 238 -3.09 -3.41 28.04
C VAL A 238 -4.23 -3.70 27.05
N PHE A 239 -3.91 -4.05 25.80
CA PHE A 239 -4.94 -4.36 24.79
C PHE A 239 -5.73 -5.63 25.14
N THR A 240 -5.08 -6.64 25.73
CA THR A 240 -5.78 -7.83 26.27
C THR A 240 -6.75 -7.45 27.40
N GLY A 241 -6.32 -6.58 28.32
CA GLY A 241 -7.16 -6.12 29.43
C GLY A 241 -8.41 -5.38 28.97
N LEU A 242 -8.27 -4.50 27.97
CA LEU A 242 -9.39 -3.78 27.37
C LEU A 242 -10.33 -4.74 26.61
N ALA A 243 -9.79 -5.69 25.86
CA ALA A 243 -10.58 -6.70 25.16
C ALA A 243 -11.36 -7.65 26.08
N LEU A 244 -10.84 -7.93 27.29
CA LEU A 244 -11.57 -8.68 28.31
C LEU A 244 -12.72 -7.86 28.90
N GLY A 245 -12.56 -6.53 29.02
CA GLY A 245 -13.64 -5.60 29.37
C GLY A 245 -14.77 -5.62 28.36
N ASP A 246 -14.48 -5.29 27.09
CA ASP A 246 -15.47 -5.33 25.99
C ASP A 246 -16.10 -6.74 25.86
N GLY A 247 -15.36 -7.81 26.17
CA GLY A 247 -15.89 -9.17 26.21
C GLY A 247 -16.94 -9.42 27.30
N SER A 248 -16.77 -8.82 28.49
CA SER A 248 -17.77 -8.88 29.55
C SER A 248 -19.00 -8.03 29.23
N ASP A 249 -18.82 -6.87 28.61
CA ASP A 249 -19.93 -6.03 28.15
C ASP A 249 -20.70 -6.70 27.01
N ALA A 250 -20.03 -7.37 26.08
CA ALA A 250 -20.67 -8.18 25.04
C ALA A 250 -21.50 -9.33 25.62
N GLU A 251 -21.08 -9.95 26.74
CA GLU A 251 -21.86 -11.00 27.39
C GLU A 251 -23.11 -10.44 28.09
N ASN A 252 -22.97 -9.33 28.82
CA ASN A 252 -24.10 -8.58 29.39
C ASN A 252 -25.10 -8.15 28.28
N LEU A 253 -24.60 -7.77 27.10
CA LEU A 253 -25.42 -7.42 25.94
C LEU A 253 -26.11 -8.64 25.31
N ARG A 254 -25.47 -9.82 25.28
CA ARG A 254 -26.12 -11.09 24.86
C ARG A 254 -27.24 -11.48 25.81
N GLU A 255 -27.03 -11.42 27.12
CA GLU A 255 -28.07 -11.73 28.12
C GLU A 255 -29.29 -10.78 27.98
N ARG A 256 -29.05 -9.50 27.65
CA ARG A 256 -30.11 -8.54 27.30
C ARG A 256 -30.87 -8.92 26.03
N VAL A 257 -30.19 -9.42 24.99
CA VAL A 257 -30.81 -9.90 23.73
C VAL A 257 -31.61 -11.19 23.92
N ASP A 258 -31.11 -12.11 24.73
CA ASP A 258 -31.81 -13.35 25.11
C ASP A 258 -33.06 -13.08 25.96
N SER A 259 -32.99 -12.08 26.84
CA SER A 259 -34.10 -11.68 27.71
C SER A 259 -35.14 -10.79 27.02
N ASP A 260 -34.85 -10.22 25.85
CA ASP A 260 -35.76 -9.34 25.11
C ASP A 260 -36.85 -10.16 24.37
N PRO A 261 -38.15 -10.00 24.70
CA PRO A 261 -39.24 -10.78 24.08
C PRO A 261 -39.44 -10.54 22.57
N ALA A 262 -38.97 -9.41 22.05
CA ALA A 262 -39.04 -9.06 20.63
C ALA A 262 -37.87 -9.67 19.83
N LEU A 263 -36.69 -9.80 20.45
CA LEU A 263 -35.50 -10.40 19.82
C LEU A 263 -35.43 -11.92 19.98
N ARG A 264 -35.91 -12.46 21.09
CA ARG A 264 -35.92 -13.92 21.38
C ARG A 264 -34.54 -14.57 21.25
N GLY A 265 -33.49 -13.89 21.71
CA GLY A 265 -32.10 -14.38 21.61
C GLY A 265 -31.49 -14.33 20.22
N TYR A 266 -32.05 -13.53 19.29
CA TYR A 266 -31.45 -13.34 17.97
C TYR A 266 -31.53 -11.89 17.48
N CYS A 267 -30.42 -11.40 16.93
CA CYS A 267 -30.34 -10.10 16.29
C CYS A 267 -30.61 -10.20 14.77
N PRO A 268 -31.72 -9.64 14.25
CA PRO A 268 -32.07 -9.75 12.83
C PRO A 268 -31.18 -8.88 11.91
N SER A 269 -30.46 -7.91 12.48
CA SER A 269 -29.53 -7.02 11.79
C SER A 269 -28.49 -6.50 12.78
N THR A 270 -27.28 -6.21 12.29
CA THR A 270 -26.22 -5.55 13.08
C THR A 270 -26.44 -4.04 13.22
N GLN A 271 -27.45 -3.47 12.56
CA GLN A 271 -27.74 -2.02 12.62
C GLN A 271 -29.00 -1.69 13.41
N HIS A 272 -29.94 -2.64 13.53
CA HIS A 272 -31.25 -2.41 14.15
C HIS A 272 -31.77 -3.71 14.80
N PRO A 273 -32.42 -3.65 15.98
CA PRO A 273 -32.60 -2.47 16.84
C PRO A 273 -31.30 -2.05 17.54
N PRO A 274 -31.27 -0.89 18.25
CA PRO A 274 -30.04 -0.34 18.83
C PRO A 274 -29.26 -1.27 19.77
N LEU A 275 -29.94 -2.20 20.45
CA LEU A 275 -29.29 -3.22 21.29
C LEU A 275 -28.40 -4.16 20.46
N CYS A 276 -28.80 -4.48 19.23
CA CYS A 276 -28.06 -5.34 18.32
C CYS A 276 -26.89 -4.63 17.66
N SER A 277 -26.99 -3.31 17.40
CA SER A 277 -25.83 -2.53 16.98
C SER A 277 -24.84 -2.30 18.11
N GLU A 278 -25.31 -2.02 19.34
CA GLU A 278 -24.45 -1.90 20.53
C GLU A 278 -23.68 -3.21 20.80
N LEU A 279 -24.34 -4.37 20.66
CA LEU A 279 -23.67 -5.68 20.72
C LEU A 279 -22.67 -5.88 19.58
N SER A 280 -23.04 -5.57 18.33
CA SER A 280 -22.15 -5.71 17.16
C SER A 280 -20.89 -4.85 17.31
N ASP A 281 -21.05 -3.56 17.63
CA ASP A 281 -19.95 -2.61 17.78
C ASP A 281 -19.03 -2.97 18.96
N THR A 282 -19.55 -3.61 20.01
CA THR A 282 -18.75 -4.07 21.15
C THR A 282 -17.95 -5.33 20.81
N VAL A 283 -18.55 -6.27 20.08
CA VAL A 283 -17.86 -7.47 19.58
C VAL A 283 -16.80 -7.12 18.53
N ASP A 284 -17.07 -6.19 17.61
CA ASP A 284 -16.08 -5.75 16.61
C ASP A 284 -14.90 -5.01 17.27
N ARG A 285 -15.15 -4.18 18.29
CA ARG A 285 -14.08 -3.57 19.11
C ARG A 285 -13.27 -4.62 19.86
N GLN A 286 -13.91 -5.60 20.49
CA GLN A 286 -13.23 -6.72 21.15
C GLN A 286 -12.28 -7.45 20.19
N TYR A 287 -12.73 -7.81 18.98
CA TYR A 287 -11.89 -8.47 17.98
C TYR A 287 -10.74 -7.59 17.48
N ALA A 288 -10.96 -6.28 17.29
CA ALA A 288 -9.90 -5.35 16.94
C ALA A 288 -8.80 -5.29 18.02
N LEU A 289 -9.19 -5.17 19.30
CA LEU A 289 -8.27 -5.14 20.44
C LEU A 289 -7.51 -6.46 20.61
N LEU A 290 -8.18 -7.62 20.44
CA LEU A 290 -7.53 -8.94 20.48
C LEU A 290 -6.50 -9.11 19.36
N ASN A 291 -6.82 -8.69 18.13
CA ASN A 291 -5.88 -8.75 17.01
C ASN A 291 -4.64 -7.88 17.29
N VAL A 292 -4.83 -6.65 17.78
CA VAL A 292 -3.71 -5.76 18.18
C VAL A 292 -2.86 -6.39 19.30
N ALA A 293 -3.49 -7.02 20.30
CA ALA A 293 -2.78 -7.73 21.36
C ALA A 293 -1.94 -8.90 20.79
N ILE A 294 -2.52 -9.75 19.94
CA ILE A 294 -1.84 -10.88 19.29
C ILE A 294 -0.62 -10.42 18.49
N TYR A 295 -0.76 -9.39 17.64
CA TYR A 295 0.38 -8.86 16.88
C TYR A 295 1.45 -8.23 17.80
N SER A 296 1.05 -7.58 18.89
CA SER A 296 1.98 -7.05 19.90
C SER A 296 2.80 -8.16 20.57
N PHE A 297 2.16 -9.29 20.90
CA PHE A 297 2.85 -10.46 21.44
C PHE A 297 3.77 -11.15 20.41
N ILE A 298 3.37 -11.26 19.14
CA ILE A 298 4.21 -11.82 18.07
C ILE A 298 5.49 -10.99 17.88
N ILE A 299 5.37 -9.66 17.83
CA ILE A 299 6.51 -8.74 17.71
C ILE A 299 7.42 -8.84 18.95
N GLY A 300 6.83 -8.91 20.16
CA GLY A 300 7.58 -9.13 21.40
C GLY A 300 8.34 -10.47 21.42
N ALA A 301 7.70 -11.56 21.00
CA ALA A 301 8.28 -12.90 20.97
C ALA A 301 9.44 -13.01 19.97
N ALA A 302 9.35 -12.37 18.81
CA ALA A 302 10.45 -12.29 17.84
C ALA A 302 11.70 -11.61 18.45
N GLY A 303 11.50 -10.51 19.20
CA GLY A 303 12.58 -9.85 19.94
C GLY A 303 13.25 -10.75 20.98
N VAL A 304 12.45 -11.48 21.78
CA VAL A 304 12.96 -12.46 22.75
C VAL A 304 13.76 -13.57 22.06
N GLY A 305 13.28 -14.10 20.94
CA GLY A 305 13.98 -15.12 20.15
C GLY A 305 15.34 -14.65 19.62
N THR A 306 15.43 -13.41 19.13
CA THR A 306 16.70 -12.82 18.68
C THR A 306 17.69 -12.61 19.83
N VAL A 307 17.21 -12.19 21.02
CA VAL A 307 18.04 -12.06 22.21
C VAL A 307 18.56 -13.44 22.67
N ILE A 308 17.71 -14.46 22.72
CA ILE A 308 18.13 -15.84 23.07
C ILE A 308 19.18 -16.35 22.06
N TYR A 309 18.95 -16.15 20.76
CA TYR A 309 19.90 -16.55 19.71
C TYR A 309 21.27 -15.85 19.82
N ALA A 310 21.30 -14.59 20.28
CA ALA A 310 22.54 -13.86 20.56
C ALA A 310 23.24 -14.29 21.86
N LEU A 311 22.51 -14.92 22.80
CA LEU A 311 23.02 -15.39 24.10
C LEU A 311 23.56 -16.84 24.08
N VAL A 312 23.34 -17.59 23.00
CA VAL A 312 23.89 -18.96 22.87
C VAL A 312 25.38 -18.89 22.49
N ASP A 313 26.23 -19.22 23.46
CA ASP A 313 27.68 -19.37 23.27
C ASP A 313 27.97 -20.31 22.08
N ARG A 314 28.53 -19.77 20.99
CA ARG A 314 29.02 -20.58 19.86
C ARG A 314 30.42 -21.08 20.17
N PRO A 315 30.75 -22.35 19.87
CA PRO A 315 32.14 -22.78 19.91
C PRO A 315 32.96 -21.93 18.94
N ALA A 316 34.04 -21.31 19.44
CA ALA A 316 34.92 -20.50 18.61
C ALA A 316 35.50 -21.37 17.47
N ALA A 317 35.48 -20.83 16.25
CA ALA A 317 36.17 -21.47 15.14
C ALA A 317 37.67 -21.60 15.48
N PRO A 318 38.32 -22.75 15.20
CA PRO A 318 39.74 -22.91 15.51
C PRO A 318 40.56 -21.88 14.75
N ALA A 319 41.43 -21.16 15.47
CA ALA A 319 42.26 -20.11 14.89
C ALA A 319 43.27 -20.70 13.88
N SER A 320 43.03 -20.48 12.60
CA SER A 320 43.93 -20.87 11.51
C SER A 320 45.07 -19.87 11.39
N HIS A 321 46.24 -20.26 11.88
CA HIS A 321 47.48 -19.51 11.69
C HIS A 321 48.25 -20.09 10.50
N MET A 322 48.57 -19.22 9.53
CA MET A 322 49.43 -19.53 8.39
C MET A 322 50.72 -18.72 8.51
N GLN A 323 51.85 -19.42 8.51
CA GLN A 323 53.18 -18.83 8.58
C GLN A 323 53.90 -19.04 7.25
N VAL A 324 54.47 -17.96 6.71
CA VAL A 324 55.22 -17.99 5.44
C VAL A 324 56.68 -17.77 5.77
N VAL A 325 57.53 -18.73 5.43
CA VAL A 325 58.98 -18.66 5.68
C VAL A 325 59.70 -18.61 4.33
N PRO A 326 60.48 -17.56 4.03
CA PRO A 326 61.32 -17.53 2.85
C PRO A 326 62.46 -18.55 2.98
N GLN A 327 62.75 -19.26 1.89
CA GLN A 327 63.82 -20.24 1.78
C GLN A 327 64.77 -19.79 0.66
N VAL A 328 66.06 -19.71 0.95
CA VAL A 328 67.11 -19.32 0.00
C VAL A 328 68.20 -20.37 0.01
N GLY A 329 68.45 -20.99 -1.14
CA GLY A 329 69.51 -21.96 -1.37
C GLY A 329 70.47 -21.50 -2.48
N ALA A 330 71.59 -22.21 -2.63
CA ALA A 330 72.55 -21.93 -3.69
C ALA A 330 71.95 -22.27 -5.08
N GLY A 331 71.33 -21.28 -5.72
CA GLY A 331 70.71 -21.39 -7.04
C GLY A 331 69.17 -21.36 -7.06
N SER A 332 68.50 -21.22 -5.91
CA SER A 332 67.03 -21.08 -5.87
C SER A 332 66.55 -20.27 -4.66
N ALA A 333 65.42 -19.58 -4.83
CA ALA A 333 64.71 -18.90 -3.76
C ALA A 333 63.21 -19.19 -3.88
N GLY A 334 62.52 -19.31 -2.75
CA GLY A 334 61.08 -19.59 -2.70
C GLY A 334 60.50 -19.34 -1.32
N PHE A 335 59.24 -19.73 -1.12
CA PHE A 335 58.54 -19.61 0.16
C PHE A 335 57.91 -20.93 0.54
N SER A 336 58.07 -21.35 1.78
CA SER A 336 57.32 -22.45 2.38
C SER A 336 56.15 -21.90 3.19
N LEU A 337 54.93 -22.39 2.93
CA LEU A 337 53.74 -22.10 3.73
C LEU A 337 53.48 -23.27 4.68
N THR A 338 53.31 -22.97 5.96
CA THR A 338 52.91 -23.95 6.99
C THR A 338 51.79 -23.39 7.85
N GLY A 339 50.82 -24.22 8.21
CA GLY A 339 49.68 -23.79 9.01
C GLY A 339 48.75 -24.94 9.40
N ARG A 340 47.78 -24.65 10.27
CA ARG A 340 46.61 -25.51 10.48
C ARG A 340 45.45 -24.94 9.66
N PHE A 341 44.92 -25.78 8.78
CA PHE A 341 43.76 -25.54 7.92
C PHE A 341 42.52 -26.18 8.55
#